data_AF-A0A7V6HCI1-F1
#
_entry.id   AF-A0A7V6HCI1-F1
#
_cell.length_a   1.000
_cell.length_b   1.000
_cell.length_c   1.000
_cell.angle_alpha   90.00
_cell.angle_beta   90.00
_cell.angle_gamma   90.00
#
_symmetry.space_group_name_H-M   'P 1'
#
loop_
_entity.id
_entity.type
_entity.pdbx_description
1 polymer ?
#
loop_
_entity_poly.entity_id
_entity_poly.type
_entity_poly.pdbx_seq_one_letter_code
_entity_poly.pdbx_strand_id
1 'polypeptide(L)'
;MIHMAHTSVYHWSFAGKAVNMARGEWQVSRVYCAAGMAESALYHAQRSLDICQKNKIGDFDLAFGYEALARAYKLQGNVEQSRSFLNLNSRWFYDYVSRDAQSSITLNA
;
A
#
# COMPACT_ATOMS: atom_id res chain seq x y z
N MET A 1 -16.23 -11.67 3.56
CA MET A 1 -14.82 -11.33 3.22
C MET A 1 -14.10 -10.54 4.32
N ILE A 2 -14.73 -9.55 4.97
CA ILE A 2 -14.10 -8.72 6.01
C ILE A 2 -13.45 -9.55 7.13
N HIS A 3 -14.16 -10.51 7.72
CA HIS A 3 -13.60 -11.36 8.77
C HIS A 3 -12.35 -12.11 8.32
N MET A 4 -12.33 -12.69 7.11
CA MET A 4 -11.17 -13.41 6.58
C MET A 4 -9.94 -12.50 6.42
N ALA A 5 -10.13 -11.26 5.95
CA ALA A 5 -9.02 -10.31 5.81
C ALA A 5 -8.42 -9.94 7.17
N HIS A 6 -9.27 -9.66 8.17
CA HIS A 6 -8.80 -9.43 9.55
C HIS A 6 -8.14 -10.66 10.15
N THR A 7 -8.69 -11.85 9.92
CA THR A 7 -8.07 -13.11 10.35
C THR A 7 -6.70 -13.30 9.69
N SER A 8 -6.51 -12.93 8.42
CA SER A 8 -5.19 -12.97 7.79
C SER A 8 -4.20 -12.03 8.49
N VAL A 9 -4.59 -10.80 8.80
CA VAL A 9 -3.74 -9.85 9.54
C VAL A 9 -3.40 -10.40 10.93
N TYR A 10 -4.38 -10.98 11.62
CA TYR A 10 -4.19 -11.61 12.92
C TYR A 10 -3.15 -12.74 12.86
N HIS A 11 -3.21 -13.64 11.87
CA HIS A 11 -2.20 -14.69 11.77
C HIS A 11 -0.79 -14.11 11.49
N TRP A 12 -0.70 -13.05 10.69
CA TRP A 12 0.58 -12.37 10.44
C TRP A 12 1.16 -11.68 11.67
N SER A 13 0.35 -11.30 12.67
CA SER A 13 0.89 -10.74 13.91
C SER A 13 1.66 -11.75 14.75
N PHE A 14 1.51 -13.06 14.50
CA PHE A 14 2.27 -14.11 15.20
C PHE A 14 3.44 -14.65 14.39
N ALA A 15 3.24 -14.87 13.08
CA ALA A 15 4.21 -15.58 12.24
C ALA A 15 4.83 -14.73 11.12
N GLY A 16 4.32 -13.51 10.88
CA GLY A 16 4.69 -12.67 9.76
C GLY A 16 5.84 -11.71 10.06
N LYS A 17 6.40 -11.14 8.99
CA LYS A 17 7.26 -9.96 9.04
C LYS A 17 6.43 -8.70 8.76
N ALA A 18 7.06 -7.52 8.90
CA ALA A 18 6.42 -6.24 8.60
C ALA A 18 5.77 -6.20 7.19
N VAL A 19 6.39 -6.82 6.18
CA VAL A 19 5.81 -6.91 4.83
C VAL A 19 4.50 -7.70 4.78
N ASN A 20 4.37 -8.76 5.58
CA ASN A 20 3.12 -9.52 5.67
C ASN A 20 2.02 -8.67 6.31
N MET A 21 2.35 -7.89 7.34
CA MET A 21 1.41 -6.96 7.97
C MET A 21 0.99 -5.86 6.99
N ALA A 22 1.92 -5.25 6.25
CA ALA A 22 1.61 -4.22 5.26
C ALA A 22 0.64 -4.74 4.18
N ARG A 23 0.89 -5.94 3.66
CA ARG A 23 0.01 -6.61 2.68
C ARG A 23 -1.35 -6.95 3.26
N GLY A 24 -1.40 -7.42 4.50
CA GLY A 24 -2.65 -7.73 5.19
C GLY A 24 -3.51 -6.47 5.38
N GLU A 25 -2.92 -5.38 5.87
CA GLU A 25 -3.59 -4.09 6.03
C GLU A 25 -4.10 -3.54 4.68
N TRP A 26 -3.32 -3.70 3.60
CA TRP A 26 -3.77 -3.38 2.23
C TRP A 26 -5.00 -4.21 1.82
N GLN A 27 -5.00 -5.53 2.07
CA GLN A 27 -6.15 -6.40 1.78
C GLN A 27 -7.38 -5.99 2.58
N VAL A 28 -7.22 -5.65 3.87
CA VAL A 28 -8.32 -5.18 4.73
C VAL A 28 -8.90 -3.88 4.20
N SER A 29 -8.06 -2.93 3.77
CA SER A 29 -8.52 -1.68 3.14
C SER A 29 -9.39 -1.96 1.91
N ARG A 30 -8.97 -2.90 1.05
CA ARG A 30 -9.72 -3.25 -0.16
C ARG A 30 -11.07 -3.90 0.11
N VAL A 31 -11.19 -4.78 1.11
CA VAL A 31 -12.50 -5.37 1.44
C VAL A 31 -13.45 -4.35 2.03
N TYR A 32 -12.94 -3.36 2.80
CA TYR A 32 -13.76 -2.23 3.24
C TYR A 32 -14.16 -1.30 2.10
N CYS A 33 -13.28 -1.09 1.11
CA CYS A 33 -13.65 -0.37 -0.11
C CYS A 33 -14.80 -1.07 -0.84
N ALA A 34 -14.72 -2.39 -1.00
CA ALA A 34 -15.77 -3.19 -1.64
C ALA A 34 -17.08 -3.17 -0.84
N ALA A 35 -17.01 -3.03 0.49
CA ALA A 35 -18.17 -2.92 1.37
C ALA A 35 -18.74 -1.48 1.46
N GLY A 36 -18.15 -0.49 0.77
CA GLY A 36 -18.61 0.91 0.83
C GLY A 36 -18.26 1.63 2.15
N MET A 37 -17.37 1.07 2.97
CA MET A 37 -17.00 1.60 4.29
C MET A 37 -15.73 2.46 4.21
N ALA A 38 -15.89 3.71 3.78
CA ALA A 38 -14.78 4.60 3.45
C ALA A 38 -13.80 4.85 4.62
N GLU A 39 -14.31 5.12 5.82
CA GLU A 39 -13.48 5.42 6.99
C GLU A 39 -12.59 4.23 7.39
N SER A 40 -13.17 3.03 7.47
CA SER A 40 -12.41 1.80 7.74
C SER A 40 -11.39 1.50 6.64
N ALA A 41 -11.77 1.74 5.37
CA ALA A 41 -10.85 1.57 4.25
C ALA A 41 -9.63 2.50 4.36
N LEU A 42 -9.84 3.77 4.71
CA LEU A 42 -8.79 4.77 4.91
C LEU A 42 -7.87 4.40 6.06
N TYR A 43 -8.44 3.98 7.20
CA TYR A 43 -7.67 3.56 8.37
C TYR A 43 -6.66 2.45 8.02
N HIS A 44 -7.12 1.39 7.36
CA HIS A 44 -6.26 0.28 6.98
C HIS A 44 -5.30 0.61 5.83
N ALA A 45 -5.71 1.49 4.90
CA ALA A 45 -4.81 1.99 3.85
C ALA A 45 -3.62 2.75 4.44
N GLN A 46 -3.89 3.65 5.39
CA GLN A 46 -2.84 4.43 6.06
C GLN A 46 -1.88 3.51 6.83
N ARG A 47 -2.41 2.51 7.55
CA ARG A 47 -1.58 1.54 8.27
C ARG A 47 -0.66 0.76 7.34
N SER A 48 -1.15 0.34 6.17
CA SER A 48 -0.33 -0.34 5.18
C SER A 48 0.86 0.54 4.75
N LEU A 49 0.59 1.80 4.38
CA LEU A 49 1.64 2.75 3.99
C LEU A 49 2.63 3.03 5.13
N ASP A 50 2.12 3.25 6.34
CA ASP A 50 2.93 3.52 7.53
C ASP A 50 3.88 2.37 7.84
N ILE A 51 3.41 1.13 7.73
CA ILE A 51 4.26 -0.06 7.95
C ILE A 51 5.35 -0.11 6.89
N CYS A 52 5.01 0.15 5.62
CA CYS A 52 6.00 0.19 4.55
C CYS A 52 7.09 1.24 4.82
N GLN A 53 6.70 2.47 5.13
CA GLN A 53 7.63 3.57 5.39
C GLN A 53 8.50 3.32 6.62
N LYS A 54 7.90 2.91 7.74
CA LYS A 54 8.62 2.65 9.01
C LYS A 54 9.65 1.52 8.88
N ASN A 55 9.36 0.51 8.06
CA ASN A 55 10.22 -0.66 7.90
C ASN A 55 11.06 -0.60 6.62
N LYS A 56 11.08 0.53 5.90
CA LYS A 56 11.79 0.72 4.63
C LYS A 56 11.44 -0.35 3.58
N ILE A 57 10.17 -0.77 3.56
CA ILE A 57 9.65 -1.69 2.55
C ILE A 57 9.28 -0.87 1.32
N GLY A 58 9.94 -1.17 0.19
CA GLY A 58 9.80 -0.46 -1.07
C GLY A 58 8.94 -1.19 -2.10
N ASP A 59 9.24 -0.91 -3.37
CA ASP A 59 8.73 -1.59 -4.56
C ASP A 59 7.20 -1.68 -4.60
N PHE A 60 6.67 -2.87 -4.88
CA PHE A 60 5.23 -3.11 -5.01
C PHE A 60 4.46 -2.83 -3.73
N ASP A 61 5.03 -3.14 -2.57
CA ASP A 61 4.34 -2.98 -1.28
C ASP A 61 4.15 -1.50 -0.92
N LEU A 62 5.13 -0.65 -1.23
CA LEU A 62 4.97 0.80 -1.08
C LEU A 62 3.93 1.36 -2.08
N ALA A 63 3.97 0.88 -3.33
CA ALA A 63 3.00 1.25 -4.36
C ALA A 63 1.56 0.88 -3.97
N PHE A 64 1.37 -0.30 -3.36
CA PHE A 64 0.08 -0.75 -2.86
C PHE A 64 -0.45 0.11 -1.70
N GLY A 65 0.43 0.58 -0.81
CA GLY A 65 0.05 1.52 0.25
C GLY A 65 -0.54 2.83 -0.32
N TYR A 66 0.11 3.41 -1.35
CA TYR A 66 -0.39 4.60 -2.03
C TYR A 66 -1.68 4.33 -2.83
N GLU A 67 -1.77 3.18 -3.51
CA GLU A 67 -2.98 2.79 -4.24
C GLU A 67 -4.19 2.61 -3.32
N ALA A 68 -4.01 1.99 -2.14
CA ALA A 68 -5.08 1.83 -1.16
C ALA A 68 -5.61 3.17 -0.64
N LEU A 69 -4.72 4.13 -0.35
CA LEU A 69 -5.14 5.48 0.04
C LEU A 69 -5.89 6.15 -1.10
N ALA A 70 -5.36 6.08 -2.33
CA ALA A 70 -6.03 6.65 -3.49
C ALA A 70 -7.45 6.10 -3.67
N ARG A 71 -7.63 4.78 -3.52
CA ARG A 71 -8.91 4.12 -3.63
C ARG A 71 -9.88 4.51 -2.50
N ALA A 72 -9.40 4.53 -1.27
CA ALA A 72 -10.23 4.85 -0.11
C ALA A 72 -10.67 6.32 -0.11
N TYR A 73 -9.80 7.26 -0.50
CA TYR A 73 -10.18 8.66 -0.70
C TYR A 73 -11.18 8.85 -1.85
N LYS A 74 -11.04 8.09 -2.95
CA LYS A 74 -12.03 8.10 -4.03
C LYS A 74 -13.40 7.65 -3.54
N LEU A 75 -13.45 6.60 -2.71
CA LEU A 75 -14.70 6.11 -2.11
C LEU A 75 -15.33 7.15 -1.17
N GLN A 76 -14.52 7.92 -0.44
CA GLN A 76 -14.98 9.03 0.40
C GLN A 76 -15.46 10.26 -0.41
N GLY A 77 -15.28 10.26 -1.73
CA GLY A 77 -15.57 11.41 -2.60
C GLY A 77 -14.45 12.44 -2.67
N ASN A 78 -13.31 12.21 -2.02
CA ASN A 78 -12.16 13.10 -2.05
C ASN A 78 -11.23 12.79 -3.24
N VAL A 79 -11.65 13.24 -4.42
CA VAL A 79 -10.95 12.97 -5.69
C VAL A 79 -9.57 13.63 -5.73
N GLU A 80 -9.40 14.78 -5.06
CA GLU A 80 -8.12 15.50 -5.02
C GLU A 80 -7.06 14.69 -4.28
N GLN A 81 -7.35 14.24 -3.05
CA GLN A 81 -6.45 13.37 -2.30
C GLN A 81 -6.20 12.06 -3.02
N SER A 82 -7.24 11.48 -3.64
CA SER A 82 -7.08 10.29 -4.46
C SER A 82 -6.02 10.47 -5.56
N ARG A 83 -6.09 11.58 -6.29
CA ARG A 83 -5.13 11.90 -7.37
C ARG A 83 -3.73 12.17 -6.83
N SER A 84 -3.61 12.85 -5.69
CA SER A 84 -2.32 13.11 -5.04
C SER A 84 -1.57 11.81 -4.77
N PHE A 85 -2.25 10.81 -4.20
CA PHE A 85 -1.63 9.50 -3.91
C PHE A 85 -1.31 8.69 -5.17
N LEU A 86 -2.11 8.78 -6.23
CA LEU A 86 -1.75 8.17 -7.54
C LEU A 86 -0.51 8.83 -8.15
N ASN A 87 -0.37 10.16 -8.03
CA ASN A 87 0.80 10.87 -8.52
C ASN A 87 2.05 10.49 -7.75
N LEU A 88 1.98 10.40 -6.42
CA LEU A 88 3.07 9.89 -5.58
C LEU A 88 3.48 8.49 -6.04
N ASN A 89 2.52 7.59 -6.23
CA ASN A 89 2.80 6.24 -6.71
C ASN A 89 3.53 6.25 -8.07
N SER A 90 3.04 7.03 -9.03
CA SER A 90 3.67 7.12 -10.36
C SER A 90 5.09 7.66 -10.29
N ARG A 91 5.34 8.68 -9.46
CA ARG A 91 6.67 9.25 -9.25
C ARG A 91 7.64 8.23 -8.67
N TRP A 92 7.20 7.51 -7.64
CA TRP A 92 7.99 6.43 -7.05
C TRP A 92 8.35 5.35 -8.07
N PHE A 93 7.41 4.97 -8.93
CA PHE A 93 7.66 3.99 -9.99
C PHE A 93 8.71 4.50 -11.00
N TYR A 94 8.61 5.75 -11.44
CA TYR A 94 9.63 6.36 -12.30
C TYR A 94 11.02 6.39 -11.65
N ASP A 95 11.09 6.79 -10.39
CA ASP A 95 12.35 6.87 -9.64
C ASP A 95 12.97 5.48 -9.44
N TYR A 96 12.15 4.45 -9.19
CA TYR A 96 12.59 3.07 -9.06
C TYR A 96 13.20 2.54 -10.36
N VAL A 97 12.47 2.66 -11.48
CA VAL A 97 12.96 2.22 -12.81
C VAL A 97 14.26 2.93 -13.19
N SER A 98 14.37 4.22 -12.89
CA SER A 98 15.58 5.01 -13.17
C SER A 98 16.80 4.51 -12.38
N ARG A 99 16.62 4.13 -11.11
CA ARG A 99 17.68 3.60 -10.26
C ARG A 99 18.09 2.19 -10.66
N ASP A 100 17.13 1.34 -11.00
CA ASP A 100 17.38 -0.04 -11.44
C ASP A 100 18.10 -0.10 -12.79
N ALA A 101 17.77 0.83 -13.69
CA ALA A 101 18.51 1.00 -14.94
C ALA A 101 19.98 1.42 -14.68
N GLN A 102 20.24 2.26 -13.67
CA GLN A 102 21.60 2.69 -13.32
C GLN A 102 22.42 1.60 -12.60
N SER A 103 21.82 0.84 -11.68
CA SER A 103 22.51 -0.27 -11.00
C SER A 103 22.92 -1.38 -11.98
N SER A 104 22.09 -1.66 -12.97
CA SER A 104 22.35 -2.65 -14.04
C SER A 104 23.50 -2.26 -14.96
N ILE A 105 23.77 -0.98 -15.14
CA ILE A 105 24.93 -0.47 -15.90
C ILE A 105 26.22 -0.63 -15.09
N THR A 106 26.16 -0.40 -13.77
CA THR A 106 27.35 -0.46 -12.89
C THR A 106 27.83 -1.87 -12.54
N LEU A 107 26.98 -2.91 -12.68
CA LEU A 107 27.36 -4.30 -12.44
C LEU A 107 27.98 -5.00 -13.66
N ASN A 108 27.95 -4.35 -14.84
CA ASN A 108 28.48 -4.86 -16.11
C ASN A 108 29.71 -4.08 -16.61
N ALA A 109 30.33 -3.25 -15.76
CA ALA A 109 31.55 -2.48 -16.02
C ALA A 109 32.67 -2.91 -15.06
#